data_AF-R7SE68-F1
#
_entry.id   AF-R7SE68-F1
#
_cell.length_a   1.000
_cell.length_b   1.000
_cell.length_c   1.000
_cell.angle_alpha   90.00
_cell.angle_beta   90.00
_cell.angle_gamma   90.00
#
_symmetry.space_group_name_H-M   'P 1'
#
loop_
_entity.id
_entity.type
_entity.pdbx_description
1 polymer ?
#
loop_
_entity_poly.entity_id
_entity_poly.type
_entity_poly.pdbx_seq_one_letter_code
_entity_poly.pdbx_strand_id
1 'polypeptide(L)'
;MLSLARQEWHGPDVPKERFLAQYWAWSGLCNLLKTGTVPERRSVLENLIDNGAMELCMQHFRHELSLMRHQAACTMHTLSFAGLLGEMISPSKAAEFIEAVCGFALQGPAYFITQLDDPAMKWQINLFMDPKNESPEKLQIFAPHIYAQSSDSALYGAHDLLNTYPPRPRKFCLEIIRSKPHLLDLLFDCAILDRPKCYPETQVSKTACEVLALLFDWPMHAVPGVTLRDKTSKDLEWKAFSQLSTALVSRPKWTERLIEVWMHLEEEGTGDIESWFVGMMGGNSPLGTVSRVRASTPLEARGVCRVVTLRLIATLTHAAEPCGISNAHIESFLHVAYQCCVKAGPPMEECKTADAMMRSMEYKTSIVYNLPHPMTPSGDSTTDTPFVVAPQEVLGPTTLIRLLVVLAQRNALDGIQTLVKAPYGLSTSTSLRHVQQITHPEVITRTIKIAQRRILLVVERTRKGLIGHMNAEDTINSACMHFATAAELAAALVALDVATKGTYAAEICGARKRLVITLGNAARMALTLKQYQRALHYIMGAVAAAEDISPDEGLELDIIEKNIQRLDEARRGLRNLQSRAS
;
A
#
# COMPACT_ATOMS: atom_id res chain seq x y z
N MET A 1 -2.25 34.85 11.61
CA MET A 1 -2.77 33.52 12.01
C MET A 1 -1.69 32.65 12.65
N LEU A 2 -0.58 32.34 11.97
CA LEU A 2 0.46 31.46 12.54
C LEU A 2 1.10 32.00 13.84
N SER A 3 1.33 33.32 13.94
CA SER A 3 1.79 33.94 15.20
C SER A 3 0.84 33.68 16.38
N LEU A 4 -0.47 33.63 16.15
CA LEU A 4 -1.45 33.33 17.19
C LEU A 4 -1.43 31.84 17.53
N ALA A 5 -1.34 30.99 16.52
CA ALA A 5 -1.23 29.54 16.67
C ALA A 5 0.01 29.09 17.45
N ARG A 6 1.12 29.85 17.39
CA ARG A 6 2.37 29.55 18.13
C ARG A 6 2.34 29.98 19.59
N GLN A 7 1.42 30.87 19.97
CA GLN A 7 1.47 31.48 21.29
C GLN A 7 1.26 30.43 22.38
N GLU A 8 2.26 30.19 23.23
CA GLU A 8 2.06 29.28 24.36
C GLU A 8 1.29 29.99 25.46
N TRP A 9 0.28 29.31 25.98
CA TRP A 9 -0.51 29.78 27.10
C TRP A 9 -0.27 28.85 28.27
N HIS A 10 0.21 29.41 29.38
CA HIS A 10 0.57 28.64 30.57
C HIS A 10 -0.31 29.05 31.75
N GLY A 11 -0.76 28.06 32.53
CA GLY A 11 -1.42 28.26 33.81
C GLY A 11 -2.92 27.91 33.85
N PRO A 12 -3.47 27.64 35.04
CA PRO A 12 -4.85 27.17 35.22
C PRO A 12 -5.92 28.23 34.88
N ASP A 13 -5.55 29.52 34.86
CA ASP A 13 -6.47 30.64 34.64
C ASP A 13 -6.49 31.14 33.18
N VAL A 14 -5.88 30.40 32.24
CA VAL A 14 -5.91 30.78 30.83
C VAL A 14 -7.34 30.68 30.30
N PRO A 15 -7.92 31.78 29.78
CA PRO A 15 -9.27 31.74 29.22
C PRO A 15 -9.34 30.79 28.02
N LYS A 16 -10.34 29.90 27.99
CA LYS A 16 -10.57 28.95 26.88
C LYS A 16 -10.64 29.63 25.51
N GLU A 17 -11.09 30.89 25.47
CA GLU A 17 -11.22 31.72 24.27
C GLU A 17 -9.88 31.86 23.52
N ARG A 18 -8.75 31.79 24.24
CA ARG A 18 -7.41 31.83 23.63
C ARG A 18 -7.12 30.56 22.83
N PHE A 19 -7.40 29.38 23.39
CA PHE A 19 -7.27 28.10 22.68
C PHE A 19 -8.27 27.99 21.53
N LEU A 20 -9.48 28.52 21.69
CA LEU A 20 -10.45 28.65 20.60
C LEU A 20 -9.90 29.49 19.45
N ALA A 21 -9.30 30.64 19.76
CA ALA A 21 -8.71 31.51 18.74
C ALA A 21 -7.55 30.81 18.01
N GLN A 22 -6.74 30.00 18.71
CA GLN A 22 -5.69 29.18 18.09
C GLN A 22 -6.24 28.11 17.17
N TYR A 23 -7.26 27.38 17.62
CA TYR A 23 -7.94 26.37 16.82
C TYR A 23 -8.48 26.98 15.52
N TRP A 24 -9.20 28.10 15.60
CA TRP A 24 -9.73 28.78 14.42
C TRP A 24 -8.64 29.38 13.52
N ALA A 25 -7.52 29.85 14.09
CA ALA A 25 -6.39 30.30 13.30
C ALA A 25 -5.79 29.17 12.45
N TRP A 26 -5.63 27.97 13.02
CA TRP A 26 -5.18 26.80 12.27
C TRP A 26 -6.19 26.35 11.21
N SER A 27 -7.47 26.32 11.57
CA SER A 27 -8.54 25.99 10.63
C SER A 27 -8.57 26.95 9.44
N GLY A 28 -8.41 28.25 9.69
CA GLY A 28 -8.28 29.27 8.65
C GLY A 28 -7.10 29.03 7.71
N LEU A 29 -5.91 28.72 8.26
CA LEU A 29 -4.73 28.37 7.46
C LEU A 29 -4.94 27.10 6.63
N CYS A 30 -5.55 26.07 7.21
CA CYS A 30 -5.90 24.84 6.51
C CYS A 30 -6.88 25.09 5.36
N ASN A 31 -7.84 26.00 5.54
CA ASN A 31 -8.79 26.36 4.50
C ASN A 31 -8.12 27.08 3.33
N LEU A 32 -7.14 27.96 3.58
CA LEU A 32 -6.34 28.58 2.51
C LEU A 32 -5.62 27.53 1.65
N LEU A 33 -5.05 26.50 2.30
CA LEU A 33 -4.43 25.38 1.61
C LEU A 33 -5.43 24.50 0.85
N LYS A 34 -6.73 24.56 1.15
CA LYS A 34 -7.77 23.77 0.47
C LYS A 34 -8.45 24.53 -0.66
N THR A 35 -8.40 25.86 -0.69
CA THR A 35 -9.15 26.66 -1.67
C THR A 35 -8.27 27.35 -2.71
N GLY A 36 -6.97 27.46 -2.48
CA GLY A 36 -6.03 28.09 -3.43
C GLY A 36 -5.72 27.25 -4.66
N THR A 37 -5.25 27.92 -5.71
CA THR A 37 -4.61 27.28 -6.87
C THR A 37 -3.32 26.54 -6.46
N VAL A 38 -2.78 25.66 -7.32
CA VAL A 38 -1.52 24.94 -7.00
C VAL A 38 -0.37 25.90 -6.65
N PRO A 39 -0.11 26.99 -7.41
CA PRO A 39 0.96 27.94 -7.06
C PRO A 39 0.71 28.68 -5.74
N GLU A 40 -0.53 29.11 -5.49
CA GLU A 40 -0.88 29.79 -4.23
C GLU A 40 -0.69 28.87 -3.02
N ARG A 41 -1.09 27.60 -3.12
CA ARG A 41 -0.91 26.63 -2.05
C ARG A 41 0.54 26.32 -1.77
N ARG A 42 1.38 26.19 -2.81
CA ARG A 42 2.83 26.05 -2.64
C ARG A 42 3.42 27.27 -1.93
N SER A 43 3.07 28.48 -2.35
CA SER A 43 3.55 29.70 -1.70
C SER A 43 3.09 29.83 -0.25
N VAL A 44 1.83 29.49 0.06
CA VAL A 44 1.34 29.45 1.44
C VAL A 44 2.09 28.39 2.25
N LEU A 45 2.30 27.20 1.70
CA LEU A 45 3.01 26.13 2.37
C LEU A 45 4.48 26.50 2.65
N GLU A 46 5.19 27.08 1.69
CA GLU A 46 6.56 27.61 1.87
C GLU A 46 6.63 28.53 3.08
N ASN A 47 5.73 29.53 3.13
CA ASN A 47 5.64 30.45 4.25
C ASN A 47 5.35 29.73 5.58
N LEU A 48 4.50 28.69 5.58
CA LEU A 48 4.21 27.92 6.79
C LEU A 48 5.43 27.10 7.25
N ILE A 49 6.17 26.47 6.33
CA ILE A 49 7.39 25.71 6.62
C ILE A 49 8.47 26.63 7.18
N ASP A 50 8.74 27.76 6.52
CA ASP A 50 9.76 28.73 6.94
C ASP A 50 9.45 29.31 8.33
N ASN A 51 8.17 29.36 8.68
CA ASN A 51 7.71 29.75 10.00
C ASN A 51 7.42 28.55 10.92
N GLY A 52 8.05 27.39 10.71
CA GLY A 52 8.06 26.27 11.66
C GLY A 52 6.68 25.69 12.00
N ALA A 53 5.71 25.75 11.08
CA ALA A 53 4.38 25.22 11.30
C ALA A 53 4.40 23.72 11.56
N MET A 54 5.28 22.98 10.89
CA MET A 54 5.44 21.54 11.06
C MET A 54 5.98 21.19 12.45
N GLU A 55 7.04 21.86 12.90
CA GLU A 55 7.59 21.71 14.25
C GLU A 55 6.54 22.00 15.32
N LEU A 56 5.74 23.04 15.12
CA LEU A 56 4.66 23.40 16.03
C LEU A 56 3.57 22.32 16.08
N CYS A 57 3.17 21.75 14.94
CA CYS A 57 2.26 20.61 14.92
C CYS A 57 2.85 19.38 15.64
N MET A 58 4.14 19.09 15.45
CA MET A 58 4.81 18.00 16.16
C MET A 58 4.85 18.22 17.68
N GLN A 59 5.09 19.45 18.13
CA GLN A 59 4.98 19.83 19.55
C GLN A 59 3.56 19.64 20.07
N HIS A 60 2.56 20.02 19.28
CA HIS A 60 1.15 19.93 19.67
C HIS A 60 0.63 18.49 19.80
N PHE A 61 1.26 17.48 19.21
CA PHE A 61 0.92 16.07 19.51
C PHE A 61 1.12 15.70 20.99
N ARG A 62 1.91 16.48 21.72
CA ARG A 62 2.15 16.33 23.16
C ARG A 62 1.47 17.42 23.99
N HIS A 63 0.61 18.25 23.38
CA HIS A 63 -0.06 19.34 24.08
C HIS A 63 -0.92 18.82 25.23
N GLU A 64 -1.10 19.63 26.26
CA GLU A 64 -2.00 19.33 27.37
C GLU A 64 -3.49 19.38 27.02
N LEU A 65 -3.88 19.64 25.75
CA LEU A 65 -5.26 19.74 25.31
C LEU A 65 -5.46 18.82 24.10
N SER A 66 -6.46 17.95 24.18
CA SER A 66 -6.89 17.01 23.16
C SER A 66 -7.34 17.75 21.91
N LEU A 67 -7.94 18.94 22.06
CA LEU A 67 -8.25 19.84 20.95
C LEU A 67 -7.02 20.21 20.14
N MET A 68 -5.91 20.56 20.79
CA MET A 68 -4.68 20.96 20.11
C MET A 68 -3.98 19.75 19.47
N ARG A 69 -4.03 18.59 20.10
CA ARG A 69 -3.55 17.31 19.51
C ARG A 69 -4.34 16.94 18.26
N HIS A 70 -5.66 16.99 18.33
CA HIS A 70 -6.55 16.75 17.19
C HIS A 70 -6.25 17.74 16.05
N GLN A 71 -6.17 19.04 16.37
CA GLN A 71 -5.88 20.06 15.38
C GLN A 71 -4.52 19.86 14.72
N ALA A 72 -3.51 19.42 15.48
CA ALA A 72 -2.20 19.09 14.92
C ALA A 72 -2.30 17.95 13.90
N ALA A 73 -3.02 16.86 14.22
CA ALA A 73 -3.24 15.75 13.28
C ALA A 73 -3.93 16.22 11.98
N CYS A 74 -5.03 16.95 12.10
CA CYS A 74 -5.78 17.48 10.96
C CYS A 74 -4.97 18.49 10.12
N THR A 75 -4.12 19.29 10.78
CA THR A 75 -3.24 20.26 10.10
C THR A 75 -2.14 19.53 9.36
N MET A 76 -1.48 18.55 9.98
CA MET A 76 -0.44 17.73 9.33
C MET A 76 -0.96 17.00 8.10
N HIS A 77 -2.16 16.43 8.18
CA HIS A 77 -2.86 15.88 7.02
C HIS A 77 -3.05 16.93 5.93
N THR A 78 -3.61 18.09 6.29
CA THR A 78 -3.87 19.17 5.32
C THR A 78 -2.60 19.69 4.65
N LEU A 79 -1.51 19.86 5.40
CA LEU A 79 -0.20 20.27 4.88
C LEU A 79 0.31 19.26 3.84
N SER A 80 0.18 17.97 4.14
CA SER A 80 0.64 16.88 3.26
C SER A 80 -0.21 16.74 2.02
N PHE A 81 -1.53 16.63 2.21
CA PHE A 81 -2.50 16.40 1.14
C PHE A 81 -2.74 17.62 0.26
N ALA A 82 -3.13 18.75 0.86
CA ALA A 82 -3.56 19.94 0.12
C ALA A 82 -2.38 20.88 -0.18
N GLY A 83 -1.39 20.92 0.72
CA GLY A 83 -0.20 21.75 0.60
C GLY A 83 0.92 21.16 -0.26
N LEU A 84 0.95 19.84 -0.46
CA LEU A 84 2.05 19.13 -1.16
C LEU A 84 3.36 19.09 -0.36
N LEU A 85 3.27 18.95 0.96
CA LEU A 85 4.44 18.91 1.87
C LEU A 85 5.52 17.90 1.43
N GLY A 86 5.11 16.75 0.90
CA GLY A 86 6.03 15.70 0.43
C GLY A 86 6.98 16.14 -0.69
N GLU A 87 6.59 17.14 -1.49
CA GLU A 87 7.44 17.69 -2.56
C GLU A 87 8.56 18.57 -2.00
N MET A 88 8.34 19.18 -0.84
CA MET A 88 9.09 20.34 -0.34
C MET A 88 10.09 20.03 0.77
N ILE A 89 9.88 18.94 1.52
CA ILE A 89 10.71 18.64 2.67
C ILE A 89 11.84 17.65 2.37
N SER A 90 12.87 17.71 3.22
CA SER A 90 13.98 16.75 3.18
C SER A 90 13.55 15.39 3.72
N PRO A 91 14.25 14.29 3.34
CA PRO A 91 13.99 12.96 3.90
C PRO A 91 14.06 12.91 5.43
N SER A 92 14.97 13.65 6.05
CA SER A 92 15.09 13.67 7.52
C SER A 92 13.87 14.30 8.18
N LYS A 93 13.34 15.38 7.60
CA LYS A 93 12.11 16.02 8.08
C LYS A 93 10.89 15.13 7.85
N ALA A 94 10.84 14.41 6.73
CA ALA A 94 9.82 13.40 6.50
C ALA A 94 9.88 12.27 7.55
N ALA A 95 11.09 11.84 7.94
CA ALA A 95 11.27 10.84 8.99
C ALA A 95 10.78 11.34 10.37
N GLU A 96 11.09 12.59 10.75
CA GLU A 96 10.57 13.21 11.98
C GLU A 96 9.04 13.30 11.97
N PHE A 97 8.45 13.69 10.84
CA PHE A 97 7.01 13.77 10.66
C PHE A 97 6.35 12.40 10.86
N ILE A 98 6.83 11.37 10.14
CA ILE A 98 6.25 10.02 10.20
C ILE A 98 6.37 9.45 11.62
N GLU A 99 7.50 9.69 12.29
CA GLU A 99 7.69 9.27 13.67
C GLU A 99 6.67 9.92 14.61
N ALA A 100 6.48 11.24 14.47
CA ALA A 100 5.58 11.99 15.34
C ALA A 100 4.13 11.52 15.19
N VAL A 101 3.65 11.27 13.96
CA VAL A 101 2.28 10.81 13.73
C VAL A 101 2.05 9.37 14.17
N CYS A 102 3.03 8.47 13.97
CA CYS A 102 2.95 7.11 14.48
C CYS A 102 2.95 7.11 16.01
N GLY A 103 3.85 7.89 16.62
CA GLY A 103 3.93 8.06 18.06
C GLY A 103 2.66 8.67 18.66
N PHE A 104 1.91 9.48 17.92
CA PHE A 104 0.60 9.97 18.33
C PHE A 104 -0.46 8.85 18.27
N ALA A 105 -0.56 8.12 17.15
CA ALA A 105 -1.54 7.05 16.97
C ALA A 105 -1.36 5.86 17.93
N LEU A 106 -0.14 5.64 18.44
CA LEU A 106 0.17 4.59 19.41
C LEU A 106 -0.12 4.98 20.88
N GLN A 107 -0.48 6.24 21.18
CA GLN A 107 -0.76 6.66 22.57
C GLN A 107 -2.05 6.08 23.16
N GLY A 108 -3.01 5.75 22.30
CA GLY A 108 -4.35 5.31 22.67
C GLY A 108 -5.27 6.42 23.17
N PRO A 109 -6.57 6.12 23.34
CA PRO A 109 -7.59 7.12 23.63
C PRO A 109 -7.64 7.56 25.10
N ALA A 110 -6.90 6.91 26.00
CA ALA A 110 -6.99 7.11 27.46
C ALA A 110 -6.85 8.59 27.87
N TYR A 111 -5.96 9.31 27.21
CA TYR A 111 -5.76 10.75 27.44
C TYR A 111 -6.98 11.58 27.05
N PHE A 112 -7.55 11.33 25.86
CA PHE A 112 -8.75 12.02 25.37
C PHE A 112 -9.94 11.77 26.29
N ILE A 113 -10.13 10.52 26.73
CA ILE A 113 -11.19 10.14 27.68
C ILE A 113 -11.05 10.94 28.98
N THR A 114 -9.90 10.80 29.64
CA THR A 114 -9.64 11.45 30.94
C THR A 114 -9.86 12.95 30.88
N GLN A 115 -9.42 13.60 29.81
CA GLN A 115 -9.54 15.04 29.68
C GLN A 115 -10.94 15.52 29.32
N LEU A 116 -11.65 14.82 28.42
CA LEU A 116 -13.00 15.25 28.02
C LEU A 116 -14.04 14.96 29.11
N ASP A 117 -13.72 14.06 30.04
CA ASP A 117 -14.50 13.82 31.26
C ASP A 117 -14.23 14.88 32.36
N ASP A 118 -13.11 15.60 32.31
CA ASP A 118 -12.79 16.67 33.27
C ASP A 118 -13.72 17.88 33.10
N PRO A 119 -14.49 18.27 34.14
CA PRO A 119 -15.37 19.44 34.09
C PRO A 119 -14.67 20.74 33.65
N ALA A 120 -13.40 20.94 34.00
CA ALA A 120 -12.64 22.13 33.63
C ALA A 120 -12.34 22.19 32.12
N MET A 121 -12.27 21.02 31.48
CA MET A 121 -11.85 20.86 30.08
C MET A 121 -12.98 20.42 29.14
N LYS A 122 -14.15 20.08 29.69
CA LYS A 122 -15.34 19.60 28.99
C LYS A 122 -15.87 20.57 27.93
N TRP A 123 -15.52 21.85 28.01
CA TRP A 123 -15.88 22.85 26.99
C TRP A 123 -15.36 22.48 25.59
N GLN A 124 -14.29 21.68 25.50
CA GLN A 124 -13.72 21.21 24.23
C GLN A 124 -14.72 20.38 23.41
N ILE A 125 -15.62 19.65 24.07
CA ILE A 125 -16.65 18.82 23.41
C ILE A 125 -17.51 19.66 22.46
N ASN A 126 -17.81 20.91 22.84
CA ASN A 126 -18.66 21.83 22.07
C ASN A 126 -18.09 22.19 20.69
N LEU A 127 -16.80 21.94 20.44
CA LEU A 127 -16.18 22.17 19.12
C LEU A 127 -16.35 21.00 18.17
N PHE A 128 -16.59 19.81 18.72
CA PHE A 128 -16.71 18.59 17.95
C PHE A 128 -18.18 18.17 17.78
N MET A 129 -19.04 18.48 18.76
CA MET A 129 -20.48 18.21 18.73
C MET A 129 -21.25 19.16 19.64
N ASP A 130 -22.58 19.23 19.47
CA ASP A 130 -23.46 19.91 20.44
C ASP A 130 -23.95 18.91 21.51
N PRO A 131 -23.40 18.93 22.73
CA PRO A 131 -23.73 17.92 23.75
C PRO A 131 -25.17 18.04 24.27
N LYS A 132 -25.87 19.16 24.02
CA LYS A 132 -27.24 19.36 24.54
C LYS A 132 -28.27 18.47 23.84
N ASN A 133 -27.96 17.97 22.66
CA ASN A 133 -28.85 17.16 21.84
C ASN A 133 -28.48 15.67 21.83
N GLU A 134 -27.50 15.25 22.63
CA GLU A 134 -26.93 13.90 22.60
C GLU A 134 -27.20 13.12 23.89
N SER A 135 -27.29 11.80 23.77
CA SER A 135 -27.53 10.91 24.92
C SER A 135 -26.25 10.69 25.75
N PRO A 136 -26.37 10.35 27.05
CA PRO A 136 -25.22 10.02 27.89
C PRO A 136 -24.33 8.91 27.32
N GLU A 137 -24.91 7.89 26.69
CA GLU A 137 -24.19 6.78 26.08
C GLU A 137 -23.32 7.26 24.90
N LYS A 138 -23.85 8.17 24.08
CA LYS A 138 -23.09 8.76 22.97
C LYS A 138 -21.93 9.60 23.46
N LEU A 139 -22.11 10.35 24.55
CA LEU A 139 -21.05 11.15 25.15
C LEU A 139 -19.90 10.28 25.66
N GLN A 140 -20.19 9.09 26.23
CA GLN A 140 -19.15 8.16 26.72
C GLN A 140 -18.27 7.60 25.59
N ILE A 141 -18.84 7.33 24.42
CA ILE A 141 -18.08 6.81 23.27
C ILE A 141 -17.41 7.90 22.43
N PHE A 142 -17.68 9.16 22.72
CA PHE A 142 -17.28 10.28 21.89
C PHE A 142 -15.78 10.58 21.95
N ALA A 143 -15.19 10.62 23.15
CA ALA A 143 -13.77 10.90 23.30
C ALA A 143 -12.87 9.87 22.58
N PRO A 144 -13.12 8.55 22.70
CA PRO A 144 -12.44 7.54 21.89
C PRO A 144 -12.64 7.72 20.37
N HIS A 145 -13.84 8.11 19.94
CA HIS A 145 -14.15 8.35 18.53
C HIS A 145 -13.33 9.51 17.96
N ILE A 146 -13.25 10.64 18.67
CA ILE A 146 -12.42 11.79 18.24
C ILE A 146 -10.94 11.43 18.22
N TYR A 147 -10.44 10.65 19.18
CA TYR A 147 -9.07 10.16 19.14
C TYR A 147 -8.81 9.30 17.89
N ALA A 148 -9.72 8.39 17.56
CA ALA A 148 -9.55 7.50 16.42
C ALA A 148 -9.58 8.28 15.08
N GLN A 149 -10.47 9.27 14.93
CA GLN A 149 -10.46 10.20 13.78
C GLN A 149 -9.18 11.02 13.69
N SER A 150 -8.64 11.45 14.84
CA SER A 150 -7.36 12.17 14.90
C SER A 150 -6.21 11.28 14.46
N SER A 151 -6.22 10.01 14.88
CA SER A 151 -5.20 9.03 14.52
C SER A 151 -5.23 8.70 13.03
N ASP A 152 -6.43 8.51 12.46
CA ASP A 152 -6.63 8.39 11.01
C ASP A 152 -6.02 9.60 10.29
N SER A 153 -6.38 10.82 10.70
CA SER A 153 -5.85 12.05 10.10
C SER A 153 -4.32 12.12 10.18
N ALA A 154 -3.74 11.77 11.33
CA ALA A 154 -2.30 11.79 11.52
C ALA A 154 -1.59 10.82 10.55
N LEU A 155 -2.08 9.57 10.43
CA LEU A 155 -1.50 8.57 9.52
C LEU A 155 -1.75 8.92 8.05
N TYR A 156 -2.89 9.52 7.70
CA TYR A 156 -3.10 10.07 6.36
C TYR A 156 -2.08 11.15 6.02
N GLY A 157 -1.69 11.97 7.00
CA GLY A 157 -0.56 12.88 6.83
C GLY A 157 0.73 12.16 6.39
N ALA A 158 1.09 11.04 7.02
CA ALA A 158 2.28 10.27 6.63
C ALA A 158 2.13 9.62 5.24
N HIS A 159 0.93 9.11 4.95
CA HIS A 159 0.62 8.55 3.63
C HIS A 159 0.77 9.59 2.53
N ASP A 160 0.09 10.73 2.66
CA ASP A 160 0.07 11.79 1.64
C ASP A 160 1.41 12.50 1.50
N LEU A 161 2.24 12.46 2.55
CA LEU A 161 3.62 12.92 2.48
C LEU A 161 4.47 12.08 1.52
N LEU A 162 4.23 10.76 1.43
CA LEU A 162 4.96 9.86 0.54
C LEU A 162 4.27 9.69 -0.82
N ASN A 163 2.95 9.82 -0.85
CA ASN A 163 2.10 9.66 -2.03
C ASN A 163 2.06 10.93 -2.90
N THR A 164 3.23 11.33 -3.41
CA THR A 164 3.38 12.54 -4.23
C THR A 164 3.22 12.26 -5.73
N TYR A 165 2.86 13.30 -6.50
CA TYR A 165 2.79 13.23 -7.96
C TYR A 165 3.69 14.30 -8.60
N PRO A 166 4.83 13.94 -9.22
CA PRO A 166 5.34 12.59 -9.45
C PRO A 166 5.81 11.87 -8.16
N PRO A 167 5.87 10.53 -8.15
CA PRO A 167 6.36 9.76 -7.02
C PRO A 167 7.83 10.07 -6.68
N ARG A 168 8.15 10.08 -5.38
CA ARG A 168 9.51 10.36 -4.91
C ARG A 168 10.50 9.26 -5.34
N PRO A 169 11.76 9.60 -5.69
CA PRO A 169 12.78 8.61 -6.00
C PRO A 169 13.05 7.67 -4.82
N ARG A 170 13.41 6.42 -5.08
CA ARG A 170 13.71 5.41 -4.02
C ARG A 170 14.83 5.85 -3.06
N LYS A 171 15.75 6.69 -3.53
CA LYS A 171 16.79 7.31 -2.69
C LYS A 171 16.20 8.15 -1.57
N PHE A 172 15.10 8.87 -1.81
CA PHE A 172 14.38 9.65 -0.79
C PHE A 172 13.85 8.73 0.32
N CYS A 173 13.14 7.65 -0.03
CA CYS A 173 12.64 6.67 0.95
C CYS A 173 13.77 6.00 1.75
N LEU A 174 14.88 5.67 1.09
CA LEU A 174 16.06 5.14 1.76
C LEU A 174 16.65 6.11 2.79
N GLU A 175 16.71 7.40 2.47
CA GLU A 175 17.23 8.43 3.37
C GLU A 175 16.29 8.67 4.57
N ILE A 176 14.97 8.53 4.40
CA ILE A 176 14.00 8.51 5.52
C ILE A 176 14.35 7.39 6.50
N ILE A 177 14.45 6.14 6.00
CA ILE A 177 14.70 4.97 6.86
C ILE A 177 16.10 5.00 7.47
N ARG A 178 17.11 5.52 6.76
CA ARG A 178 18.45 5.72 7.34
C ARG A 178 18.47 6.74 8.46
N SER A 179 17.69 7.81 8.34
CA SER A 179 17.58 8.81 9.39
C SER A 179 16.96 8.22 10.66
N LYS A 180 15.86 7.45 10.51
CA LYS A 180 15.15 6.83 11.65
C LYS A 180 14.71 5.39 11.36
N PRO A 181 15.58 4.38 11.55
CA PRO A 181 15.25 2.99 11.22
C PRO A 181 14.11 2.38 12.04
N HIS A 182 13.88 2.86 13.28
CA HIS A 182 12.80 2.39 14.14
C HIS A 182 11.40 2.82 13.67
N LEU A 183 11.30 3.70 12.67
CA LEU A 183 10.03 4.01 12.00
C LEU A 183 9.32 2.76 11.49
N LEU A 184 10.09 1.76 11.04
CA LEU A 184 9.53 0.49 10.56
C LEU A 184 8.81 -0.24 11.69
N ASP A 185 9.39 -0.24 12.89
CA ASP A 185 8.78 -0.85 14.07
C ASP A 185 7.48 -0.12 14.43
N LEU A 186 7.50 1.22 14.45
CA LEU A 186 6.32 2.04 14.74
C LEU A 186 5.19 1.82 13.72
N LEU A 187 5.52 1.71 12.43
CA LEU A 187 4.53 1.44 11.39
C LEU A 187 3.93 0.03 11.52
N PHE A 188 4.74 -0.97 11.88
CA PHE A 188 4.20 -2.29 12.19
C PHE A 188 3.31 -2.27 13.43
N ASP A 189 3.71 -1.55 14.48
CA ASP A 189 2.89 -1.39 15.69
C ASP A 189 1.56 -0.69 15.38
N CYS A 190 1.56 0.34 14.50
CA CYS A 190 0.34 0.98 14.02
C CYS A 190 -0.54 0.04 13.17
N ALA A 191 0.08 -0.84 12.39
CA ALA A 191 -0.60 -1.80 11.51
C ALA A 191 -1.36 -2.89 12.28
N ILE A 192 -1.06 -3.10 13.56
CA ILE A 192 -1.69 -4.09 14.44
C ILE A 192 -2.53 -3.45 15.56
N LEU A 193 -2.86 -2.15 15.45
CA LEU A 193 -3.75 -1.50 16.40
C LEU A 193 -5.16 -2.06 16.28
N ASP A 194 -5.71 -2.48 17.42
CA ASP A 194 -7.09 -2.96 17.52
C ASP A 194 -8.10 -1.92 17.00
N ARG A 195 -9.05 -2.40 16.21
CA ARG A 195 -10.16 -1.59 15.72
C ARG A 195 -11.10 -1.23 16.89
N PRO A 196 -11.30 0.06 17.21
CA PRO A 196 -12.16 0.45 18.31
C PRO A 196 -13.63 0.28 17.94
N LYS A 197 -14.43 -0.30 18.85
CA LYS A 197 -15.88 -0.53 18.65
C LYS A 197 -16.69 0.76 18.41
N CYS A 198 -16.20 1.90 18.90
CA CYS A 198 -16.80 3.23 18.74
C CYS A 198 -16.44 3.93 17.42
N TYR A 199 -15.47 3.40 16.67
CA TYR A 199 -15.08 3.92 15.36
C TYR A 199 -14.50 2.78 14.49
N PRO A 200 -15.33 1.77 14.17
CA PRO A 200 -14.87 0.61 13.42
C PRO A 200 -14.46 0.95 11.98
N GLU A 201 -14.88 2.09 11.43
CA GLU A 201 -14.41 2.56 10.12
C GLU A 201 -12.98 3.12 10.13
N THR A 202 -12.25 3.11 11.26
CA THR A 202 -10.86 3.58 11.32
C THR A 202 -9.98 2.92 10.25
N GLN A 203 -9.05 3.70 9.72
CA GLN A 203 -8.11 3.26 8.70
C GLN A 203 -6.66 3.31 9.16
N VAL A 204 -6.36 3.54 10.44
CA VAL A 204 -4.98 3.56 10.96
C VAL A 204 -4.15 2.35 10.51
N SER A 205 -4.66 1.13 10.70
CA SER A 205 -3.91 -0.09 10.35
C SER A 205 -3.68 -0.22 8.85
N LYS A 206 -4.72 0.07 8.06
CA LYS A 206 -4.66 0.20 6.61
C LYS A 206 -3.58 1.20 6.23
N THR A 207 -3.71 2.46 6.61
CA THR A 207 -2.83 3.55 6.19
C THR A 207 -1.38 3.34 6.63
N ALA A 208 -1.13 2.74 7.79
CA ALA A 208 0.22 2.31 8.18
C ALA A 208 0.81 1.27 7.21
N CYS A 209 0.02 0.29 6.78
CA CYS A 209 0.41 -0.64 5.73
C CYS A 209 0.66 0.08 4.39
N GLU A 210 -0.19 1.03 4.02
CA GLU A 210 -0.02 1.82 2.78
C GLU A 210 1.30 2.62 2.80
N VAL A 211 1.65 3.23 3.94
CA VAL A 211 2.95 3.91 4.15
C VAL A 211 4.11 2.93 3.99
N LEU A 212 4.02 1.72 4.57
CA LEU A 212 5.03 0.68 4.35
C LEU A 212 5.13 0.31 2.86
N ALA A 213 4.01 0.16 2.16
CA ALA A 213 4.00 -0.16 0.74
C ALA A 213 4.68 0.94 -0.09
N LEU A 214 4.40 2.21 0.20
CA LEU A 214 5.01 3.37 -0.49
C LEU A 214 6.52 3.47 -0.24
N LEU A 215 6.99 3.18 0.98
CA LEU A 215 8.42 3.15 1.29
C LEU A 215 9.13 2.09 0.45
N PHE A 216 8.59 0.87 0.39
CA PHE A 216 9.19 -0.30 -0.25
C PHE A 216 8.72 -0.56 -1.69
N ASP A 217 8.06 0.41 -2.30
CA ASP A 217 7.56 0.27 -3.66
C ASP A 217 8.69 -0.01 -4.68
N TRP A 218 8.34 -0.80 -5.70
CA TRP A 218 9.20 -1.16 -6.81
C TRP A 218 9.33 0.00 -7.79
N PRO A 219 10.41 0.12 -8.57
CA PRO A 219 10.46 1.07 -9.67
C PRO A 219 9.24 0.95 -10.60
N MET A 220 8.49 2.04 -10.77
CA MET A 220 7.20 2.06 -11.50
C MET A 220 7.27 1.53 -12.94
N HIS A 221 8.45 1.64 -13.57
CA HIS A 221 8.69 1.20 -14.93
C HIS A 221 9.01 -0.30 -15.00
N ALA A 222 9.25 -0.99 -13.89
CA ALA A 222 9.66 -2.38 -13.85
C ALA A 222 8.52 -3.31 -13.42
N VAL A 223 8.54 -4.54 -13.93
CA VAL A 223 7.72 -5.64 -13.41
C VAL A 223 8.63 -6.54 -12.56
N PRO A 224 8.31 -6.80 -11.28
CA PRO A 224 9.11 -7.69 -10.46
C PRO A 224 9.30 -9.06 -11.13
N GLY A 225 10.54 -9.58 -11.07
CA GLY A 225 10.89 -10.86 -11.70
C GLY A 225 11.20 -10.82 -13.19
N VAL A 226 11.00 -9.70 -13.88
CA VAL A 226 11.36 -9.54 -15.30
C VAL A 226 12.76 -8.91 -15.42
N THR A 227 13.75 -9.73 -15.75
CA THR A 227 15.14 -9.27 -15.99
C THR A 227 15.24 -8.57 -17.34
N LEU A 228 15.84 -7.36 -17.38
CA LEU A 228 16.21 -6.71 -18.64
C LEU A 228 17.73 -6.75 -18.80
N ARG A 229 18.20 -6.79 -20.06
CA ARG A 229 19.63 -6.87 -20.38
C ARG A 229 20.40 -5.56 -20.16
N ASP A 230 19.71 -4.42 -20.13
CA ASP A 230 20.36 -3.11 -19.95
C ASP A 230 20.57 -2.79 -18.46
N LYS A 231 21.84 -2.67 -18.05
CA LYS A 231 22.27 -2.63 -16.64
C LYS A 231 22.42 -1.21 -16.09
N THR A 232 22.75 -0.23 -16.92
CA THR A 232 23.36 1.03 -16.44
C THR A 232 22.45 1.94 -15.61
N SER A 233 21.19 2.16 -16.00
CA SER A 233 20.26 3.02 -15.24
C SER A 233 19.56 2.29 -14.09
N LYS A 234 19.47 0.97 -14.15
CA LYS A 234 18.81 0.13 -13.13
C LYS A 234 19.58 0.08 -11.83
N ASP A 235 20.90 0.19 -11.91
CA ASP A 235 21.77 -0.08 -10.78
C ASP A 235 21.53 0.90 -9.60
N LEU A 236 21.14 2.16 -9.86
CA LEU A 236 20.94 3.14 -8.78
C LEU A 236 19.63 2.94 -8.00
N GLU A 237 18.48 2.82 -8.69
CA GLU A 237 17.20 2.59 -8.02
C GLU A 237 17.16 1.20 -7.37
N TRP A 238 17.70 0.19 -8.04
CA TRP A 238 17.82 -1.16 -7.49
C TRP A 238 18.71 -1.19 -6.25
N LYS A 239 19.85 -0.49 -6.28
CA LYS A 239 20.73 -0.36 -5.11
C LYS A 239 20.03 0.34 -3.95
N ALA A 240 19.30 1.42 -4.21
CA ALA A 240 18.55 2.10 -3.16
C ALA A 240 17.48 1.18 -2.55
N PHE A 241 16.73 0.46 -3.39
CA PHE A 241 15.73 -0.51 -2.98
C PHE A 241 16.33 -1.68 -2.19
N SER A 242 17.46 -2.24 -2.62
CA SER A 242 18.15 -3.32 -1.91
C SER A 242 18.66 -2.86 -0.53
N GLN A 243 19.18 -1.63 -0.44
CA GLN A 243 19.60 -1.06 0.84
C GLN A 243 18.41 -0.80 1.78
N LEU A 244 17.27 -0.38 1.23
CA LEU A 244 16.03 -0.21 1.99
C LEU A 244 15.54 -1.55 2.53
N SER A 245 15.51 -2.58 1.67
CA SER A 245 15.16 -3.96 2.05
C SER A 245 16.09 -4.50 3.12
N THR A 246 17.39 -4.23 3.02
CA THR A 246 18.40 -4.58 4.03
C THR A 246 18.08 -3.91 5.38
N ALA A 247 17.68 -2.63 5.37
CA ALA A 247 17.32 -1.92 6.58
C ALA A 247 16.10 -2.56 7.28
N LEU A 248 15.08 -2.99 6.53
CA LEU A 248 13.93 -3.72 7.08
C LEU A 248 14.34 -5.04 7.74
N VAL A 249 15.08 -5.89 7.02
CA VAL A 249 15.43 -7.22 7.53
C VAL A 249 16.48 -7.18 8.65
N SER A 250 17.17 -6.04 8.82
CA SER A 250 18.04 -5.79 9.97
C SER A 250 17.28 -5.46 11.25
N ARG A 251 15.98 -5.16 11.18
CA ARG A 251 15.16 -4.88 12.36
C ARG A 251 14.95 -6.16 13.18
N PRO A 252 15.03 -6.09 14.53
CA PRO A 252 14.74 -7.24 15.38
C PRO A 252 13.32 -7.76 15.14
N LYS A 253 13.19 -9.09 15.00
CA LYS A 253 11.90 -9.77 14.82
C LYS A 253 11.07 -9.26 13.62
N TRP A 254 11.71 -8.71 12.57
CA TRP A 254 11.00 -8.18 11.40
C TRP A 254 10.04 -9.19 10.76
N THR A 255 10.43 -10.49 10.72
CA THR A 255 9.58 -11.57 10.20
C THR A 255 8.34 -11.75 11.07
N GLU A 256 8.50 -11.77 12.39
CA GLU A 256 7.36 -11.89 13.33
C GLU A 256 6.46 -10.67 13.25
N ARG A 257 7.01 -9.46 13.15
CA ARG A 257 6.20 -8.23 13.01
C ARG A 257 5.35 -8.26 11.73
N LEU A 258 5.90 -8.71 10.61
CA LEU A 258 5.15 -8.81 9.36
C LEU A 258 4.07 -9.90 9.41
N ILE A 259 4.36 -11.02 10.08
CA ILE A 259 3.39 -12.10 10.31
C ILE A 259 2.31 -11.66 11.30
N GLU A 260 2.65 -10.86 12.32
CA GLU A 260 1.70 -10.34 13.30
C GLU A 260 0.65 -9.45 12.63
N VAL A 261 1.03 -8.63 11.65
CA VAL A 261 0.05 -7.88 10.82
C VAL A 261 -0.96 -8.82 10.17
N TRP A 262 -0.50 -9.97 9.66
CA TRP A 262 -1.40 -10.96 9.08
C TRP A 262 -2.27 -11.65 10.14
N MET A 263 -1.68 -12.08 11.25
CA MET A 263 -2.38 -12.78 12.32
C MET A 263 -3.45 -11.92 12.97
N HIS A 264 -3.16 -10.64 13.21
CA HIS A 264 -4.11 -9.66 13.72
C HIS A 264 -5.39 -9.57 12.85
N LEU A 265 -5.26 -9.67 11.52
CA LEU A 265 -6.41 -9.69 10.62
C LEU A 265 -7.21 -11.00 10.75
N GLU A 266 -6.54 -12.14 10.95
CA GLU A 266 -7.23 -13.42 11.14
C GLU A 266 -7.93 -13.49 12.51
N GLU A 267 -7.39 -12.82 13.53
CA GLU A 267 -7.94 -12.75 14.88
C GLU A 267 -9.07 -11.72 15.02
N GLU A 268 -9.04 -10.64 14.23
CA GLU A 268 -10.14 -9.67 14.17
C GLU A 268 -11.41 -10.35 13.64
N GLY A 269 -12.34 -10.63 14.57
CA GLY A 269 -13.56 -11.38 14.30
C GLY A 269 -14.45 -10.69 13.28
N THR A 270 -14.71 -11.37 12.16
CA THR A 270 -15.60 -10.85 11.09
C THR A 270 -17.05 -10.67 11.57
N GLY A 271 -17.47 -11.36 12.64
CA GLY A 271 -18.81 -11.26 13.20
C GLY A 271 -19.14 -9.90 13.79
N ASP A 272 -18.16 -9.22 14.41
CA ASP A 272 -18.36 -7.86 14.93
C ASP A 272 -18.48 -6.85 13.77
N ILE A 273 -17.67 -7.02 12.72
CA ILE A 273 -17.75 -6.23 11.48
C ILE A 273 -19.08 -6.46 10.77
N GLU A 274 -19.54 -7.72 10.70
CA GLU A 274 -20.81 -8.10 10.10
C GLU A 274 -21.99 -7.50 10.88
N SER A 275 -21.98 -7.64 12.22
CA SER A 275 -23.01 -7.05 13.08
C SER A 275 -23.10 -5.54 12.89
N TRP A 276 -21.96 -4.87 12.81
CA TRP A 276 -21.90 -3.44 12.52
C TRP A 276 -22.40 -3.10 11.11
N PHE A 277 -21.98 -3.85 10.10
CA PHE A 277 -22.40 -3.68 8.71
C PHE A 277 -23.92 -3.84 8.56
N VAL A 278 -24.50 -4.87 9.17
CA VAL A 278 -25.94 -5.15 9.17
C VAL A 278 -26.71 -4.11 9.98
N GLY A 279 -26.23 -3.76 11.17
CA GLY A 279 -26.84 -2.72 12.02
C GLY A 279 -26.89 -1.37 11.34
N MET A 280 -25.86 -1.03 10.56
CA MET A 280 -25.81 0.19 9.76
C MET A 280 -26.80 0.16 8.59
N MET A 281 -26.84 -0.94 7.83
CA MET A 281 -27.80 -1.10 6.73
C MET A 281 -29.25 -1.07 7.22
N GLY A 282 -29.49 -1.45 8.49
CA GLY A 282 -30.78 -1.35 9.17
C GLY A 282 -31.10 0.01 9.80
N GLY A 283 -30.22 1.02 9.70
CA GLY A 283 -30.46 2.38 10.21
C GLY A 283 -30.27 2.57 11.72
N ASN A 284 -29.74 1.58 12.44
CA ASN A 284 -29.64 1.56 13.91
C ASN A 284 -28.26 1.95 14.45
N SER A 285 -27.52 2.80 13.73
CA SER A 285 -26.19 3.23 14.17
C SER A 285 -26.28 4.25 15.32
N PRO A 286 -25.55 4.05 16.45
CA PRO A 286 -25.51 4.99 17.55
C PRO A 286 -25.01 6.40 17.17
N LEU A 287 -24.27 6.53 16.06
CA LEU A 287 -23.66 7.78 15.61
C LEU A 287 -24.39 8.40 14.39
N GLY A 288 -25.61 7.93 14.09
CA GLY A 288 -26.43 8.44 12.99
C GLY A 288 -26.26 7.68 11.67
N THR A 289 -26.84 8.18 10.59
CA THR A 289 -26.81 7.56 9.26
C THR A 289 -25.40 7.56 8.68
N VAL A 290 -24.72 6.43 8.83
CA VAL A 290 -23.41 6.18 8.22
C VAL A 290 -23.63 5.79 6.75
N SER A 291 -22.92 6.44 5.83
CA SER A 291 -23.00 6.16 4.39
C SER A 291 -22.61 4.71 4.08
N ARG A 292 -23.22 4.09 3.05
CA ARG A 292 -22.81 2.76 2.55
C ARG A 292 -21.31 2.67 2.26
N VAL A 293 -20.68 3.76 1.82
CA VAL A 293 -19.23 3.83 1.56
C VAL A 293 -18.43 3.61 2.84
N ARG A 294 -18.91 4.11 3.98
CA ARG A 294 -18.27 3.90 5.28
C ARG A 294 -18.50 2.47 5.78
N ALA A 295 -19.61 1.83 5.40
CA ALA A 295 -19.91 0.44 5.78
C ALA A 295 -18.88 -0.57 5.24
N SER A 296 -18.34 -0.37 4.03
CA SER A 296 -17.33 -1.27 3.45
C SER A 296 -15.91 -0.99 3.93
N THR A 297 -15.65 0.16 4.55
CA THR A 297 -14.31 0.61 4.95
C THR A 297 -13.54 -0.40 5.79
N PRO A 298 -14.11 -1.09 6.80
CA PRO A 298 -13.35 -2.09 7.57
C PRO A 298 -12.88 -3.26 6.71
N LEU A 299 -13.71 -3.74 5.78
CA LEU A 299 -13.38 -4.86 4.89
C LEU A 299 -12.32 -4.47 3.86
N GLU A 300 -12.43 -3.26 3.31
CA GLU A 300 -11.41 -2.68 2.43
C GLU A 300 -10.09 -2.50 3.19
N ALA A 301 -10.12 -2.01 4.43
CA ALA A 301 -8.93 -1.87 5.27
C ALA A 301 -8.23 -3.21 5.49
N ARG A 302 -8.99 -4.26 5.85
CA ARG A 302 -8.46 -5.62 5.97
C ARG A 302 -7.86 -6.13 4.66
N GLY A 303 -8.57 -5.92 3.54
CA GLY A 303 -8.09 -6.29 2.20
C GLY A 303 -6.77 -5.60 1.85
N VAL A 304 -6.64 -4.30 2.15
CA VAL A 304 -5.41 -3.53 1.96
C VAL A 304 -4.27 -4.08 2.80
N CYS A 305 -4.46 -4.31 4.11
CA CYS A 305 -3.41 -4.86 4.97
C CYS A 305 -2.91 -6.23 4.45
N ARG A 306 -3.81 -7.09 3.96
CA ARG A 306 -3.45 -8.37 3.35
C ARG A 306 -2.59 -8.19 2.10
N VAL A 307 -3.03 -7.37 1.14
CA VAL A 307 -2.28 -7.21 -0.12
C VAL A 307 -0.96 -6.48 0.08
N VAL A 308 -0.86 -5.54 1.03
CA VAL A 308 0.42 -4.93 1.40
C VAL A 308 1.36 -5.96 2.00
N THR A 309 0.88 -6.78 2.94
CA THR A 309 1.70 -7.82 3.57
C THR A 309 2.28 -8.76 2.50
N LEU A 310 1.44 -9.24 1.59
CA LEU A 310 1.88 -10.06 0.46
C LEU A 310 2.84 -9.30 -0.47
N ARG A 311 2.59 -8.03 -0.77
CA ARG A 311 3.45 -7.21 -1.61
C ARG A 311 4.83 -7.05 -0.99
N LEU A 312 4.92 -6.80 0.31
CA LEU A 312 6.18 -6.71 1.04
C LEU A 312 6.93 -8.04 0.99
N ILE A 313 6.25 -9.18 1.28
CA ILE A 313 6.87 -10.51 1.18
C ILE A 313 7.41 -10.75 -0.24
N ALA A 314 6.57 -10.60 -1.27
CA ALA A 314 6.98 -10.80 -2.66
C ALA A 314 8.17 -9.90 -3.03
N THR A 315 8.11 -8.63 -2.64
CA THR A 315 9.17 -7.64 -2.89
C THR A 315 10.49 -8.05 -2.23
N LEU A 316 10.47 -8.48 -0.97
CA LEU A 316 11.65 -8.97 -0.26
C LEU A 316 12.23 -10.25 -0.87
N THR A 317 11.41 -11.14 -1.43
CA THR A 317 11.92 -12.36 -2.09
C THR A 317 12.75 -12.05 -3.34
N HIS A 318 12.55 -10.91 -3.99
CA HIS A 318 13.41 -10.49 -5.12
C HIS A 318 14.80 -10.02 -4.66
N ALA A 319 14.93 -9.61 -3.40
CA ALA A 319 16.19 -9.19 -2.79
C ALA A 319 16.64 -10.16 -1.67
N ALA A 320 16.15 -11.41 -1.68
CA ALA A 320 16.40 -12.36 -0.59
C ALA A 320 17.89 -12.64 -0.37
N GLU A 321 18.65 -12.85 -1.44
CA GLU A 321 20.09 -13.05 -1.39
C GLU A 321 20.85 -11.82 -0.88
N PRO A 322 20.77 -10.64 -1.53
CA PRO A 322 21.56 -9.47 -1.11
C PRO A 322 21.19 -8.95 0.28
N CYS A 323 19.98 -9.24 0.78
CA CYS A 323 19.53 -8.80 2.10
C CYS A 323 19.77 -9.86 3.21
N GLY A 324 20.30 -11.04 2.89
CA GLY A 324 20.57 -12.08 3.89
C GLY A 324 19.30 -12.70 4.49
N ILE A 325 18.20 -12.80 3.73
CA ILE A 325 16.98 -13.47 4.18
C ILE A 325 17.23 -14.97 4.24
N SER A 326 17.15 -15.58 5.42
CA SER A 326 17.37 -17.03 5.63
C SER A 326 16.24 -17.90 5.08
N ASN A 327 16.46 -19.21 4.97
CA ASN A 327 15.39 -20.17 4.60
C ASN A 327 14.27 -20.20 5.65
N ALA A 328 14.60 -20.11 6.93
CA ALA A 328 13.60 -20.08 7.99
C ALA A 328 12.65 -18.87 7.87
N HIS A 329 13.15 -17.71 7.44
CA HIS A 329 12.29 -16.56 7.12
C HIS A 329 11.36 -16.85 5.94
N ILE A 330 11.89 -17.43 4.85
CA ILE A 330 11.10 -17.79 3.66
C ILE A 330 10.02 -18.82 4.01
N GLU A 331 10.37 -19.86 4.78
CA GLU A 331 9.48 -20.90 5.26
C GLU A 331 8.38 -20.35 6.18
N SER A 332 8.73 -19.36 7.02
CA SER A 332 7.77 -18.67 7.88
C SER A 332 6.67 -17.96 7.10
N PHE A 333 6.96 -17.44 5.91
CA PHE A 333 5.95 -16.76 5.07
C PHE A 333 5.10 -17.70 4.22
N LEU A 334 5.45 -19.00 4.12
CA LEU A 334 4.72 -19.93 3.26
C LEU A 334 3.24 -20.02 3.63
N HIS A 335 2.92 -20.07 4.91
CA HIS A 335 1.53 -20.22 5.36
C HIS A 335 0.68 -18.98 5.02
N VAL A 336 1.22 -17.77 5.23
CA VAL A 336 0.59 -16.49 4.85
C VAL A 336 0.26 -16.48 3.35
N ALA A 337 1.26 -16.77 2.51
CA ALA A 337 1.07 -16.75 1.06
C ALA A 337 0.13 -17.88 0.58
N TYR A 338 0.18 -19.05 1.21
CA TYR A 338 -0.67 -20.19 0.88
C TYR A 338 -2.14 -19.96 1.19
N GLN A 339 -2.45 -19.36 2.35
CA GLN A 339 -3.82 -18.98 2.70
C GLN A 339 -4.45 -18.03 1.66
N CYS A 340 -3.62 -17.24 0.97
CA CYS A 340 -4.05 -16.34 -0.10
C CYS A 340 -4.29 -17.03 -1.46
N CYS A 341 -3.91 -18.30 -1.60
CA CYS A 341 -4.08 -19.06 -2.84
C CYS A 341 -5.46 -19.72 -2.98
N VAL A 342 -6.41 -19.39 -2.10
CA VAL A 342 -7.76 -19.93 -2.12
C VAL A 342 -8.56 -19.53 -3.37
N LYS A 343 -9.63 -20.29 -3.64
CA LYS A 343 -10.55 -19.97 -4.74
C LYS A 343 -11.21 -18.62 -4.44
N ALA A 344 -10.83 -17.58 -5.18
CA ALA A 344 -11.54 -16.29 -5.17
C ALA A 344 -13.04 -16.52 -5.32
N GLY A 345 -13.79 -15.79 -4.50
CA GLY A 345 -15.24 -15.78 -4.55
C GLY A 345 -15.78 -15.31 -5.90
N PRO A 346 -17.09 -15.47 -6.12
CA PRO A 346 -17.73 -14.95 -7.33
C PRO A 346 -17.51 -13.42 -7.46
N PRO A 347 -17.60 -12.84 -8.67
CA PRO A 347 -17.81 -11.40 -8.90
C PRO A 347 -18.76 -10.77 -7.87
N MET A 348 -18.54 -9.50 -7.50
CA MET A 348 -19.37 -8.86 -6.47
C MET A 348 -20.84 -8.85 -6.90
N GLU A 349 -21.07 -8.70 -8.20
CA GLU A 349 -22.35 -8.73 -8.91
C GLU A 349 -23.02 -10.11 -8.85
N GLU A 350 -22.24 -11.17 -8.64
CA GLU A 350 -22.70 -12.56 -8.57
C GLU A 350 -22.80 -13.07 -7.12
N CYS A 351 -22.50 -12.23 -6.12
CA CYS A 351 -22.57 -12.60 -4.71
C CYS A 351 -24.04 -12.69 -4.26
N LYS A 352 -24.45 -13.88 -3.78
CA LYS A 352 -25.83 -14.14 -3.32
C LYS A 352 -26.02 -14.02 -1.81
N THR A 353 -24.94 -13.92 -1.05
CA THR A 353 -24.96 -13.86 0.42
C THR A 353 -24.07 -12.72 0.92
N ALA A 354 -24.36 -12.19 2.11
CA ALA A 354 -23.54 -11.17 2.76
C ALA A 354 -22.09 -11.66 2.94
N ASP A 355 -21.88 -12.87 3.45
CA ASP A 355 -20.57 -13.52 3.53
C ASP A 355 -19.80 -13.52 2.21
N ALA A 356 -20.47 -13.88 1.10
CA ALA A 356 -19.82 -13.92 -0.19
C ALA A 356 -19.43 -12.52 -0.65
N MET A 357 -20.28 -11.53 -0.41
CA MET A 357 -20.02 -10.13 -0.71
C MET A 357 -18.86 -9.57 0.12
N MET A 358 -18.83 -9.83 1.43
CA MET A 358 -17.77 -9.38 2.33
C MET A 358 -16.41 -9.98 1.94
N ARG A 359 -16.35 -11.30 1.70
CA ARG A 359 -15.12 -11.97 1.22
C ARG A 359 -14.70 -11.44 -0.15
N SER A 360 -15.66 -11.12 -1.03
CA SER A 360 -15.38 -10.57 -2.36
C SER A 360 -14.77 -9.17 -2.27
N MET A 361 -15.31 -8.29 -1.39
CA MET A 361 -14.73 -6.97 -1.12
C MET A 361 -13.29 -7.08 -0.63
N GLU A 362 -13.06 -7.94 0.36
CA GLU A 362 -11.73 -8.12 0.94
C GLU A 362 -10.73 -8.69 -0.07
N TYR A 363 -11.07 -9.78 -0.77
CA TYR A 363 -10.13 -10.48 -1.67
C TYR A 363 -9.85 -9.78 -2.99
N LYS A 364 -10.75 -8.88 -3.42
CA LYS A 364 -10.60 -8.10 -4.65
C LYS A 364 -10.14 -6.68 -4.40
N THR A 365 -9.90 -6.32 -3.15
CA THR A 365 -9.28 -5.05 -2.82
C THR A 365 -7.94 -4.95 -3.56
N SER A 366 -7.82 -3.91 -4.38
CA SER A 366 -6.57 -3.49 -5.00
C SER A 366 -6.24 -2.09 -4.55
N ILE A 367 -4.95 -1.79 -4.45
CA ILE A 367 -4.50 -0.46 -4.08
C ILE A 367 -4.15 0.29 -5.36
N VAL A 368 -4.64 1.51 -5.53
CA VAL A 368 -4.25 2.41 -6.62
C VAL A 368 -4.00 3.80 -6.01
N TYR A 369 -2.75 4.27 -6.05
CA TYR A 369 -2.37 5.63 -5.64
C TYR A 369 -1.75 6.42 -6.79
N ASN A 370 -1.41 7.69 -6.53
CA ASN A 370 -0.82 8.61 -7.50
C ASN A 370 -1.68 8.86 -8.75
N LEU A 371 -3.01 8.82 -8.61
CA LEU A 371 -3.87 9.47 -9.59
C LEU A 371 -3.81 10.99 -9.34
N PRO A 372 -3.78 11.84 -10.39
CA PRO A 372 -3.86 13.29 -10.21
C PRO A 372 -5.07 13.60 -9.34
N HIS A 373 -4.85 14.00 -8.09
CA HIS A 373 -5.95 14.36 -7.23
C HIS A 373 -6.65 15.58 -7.87
N PRO A 374 -7.98 15.73 -7.80
CA PRO A 374 -8.65 16.94 -8.31
C PRO A 374 -8.12 18.23 -7.66
N MET A 375 -7.53 18.10 -6.45
CA MET A 375 -6.81 19.18 -5.77
C MET A 375 -5.37 19.33 -6.24
N THR A 376 -4.87 18.55 -7.18
CA THR A 376 -3.54 18.68 -7.80
C THR A 376 -3.71 18.47 -9.29
N PRO A 377 -4.37 19.40 -10.01
CA PRO A 377 -4.38 19.35 -11.45
C PRO A 377 -2.92 19.53 -11.90
N SER A 378 -2.25 18.41 -12.18
CA SER A 378 -0.98 18.40 -12.87
C SER A 378 -1.22 19.14 -14.19
N GLY A 379 -0.59 20.30 -14.37
CA GLY A 379 -0.66 21.01 -15.65
C GLY A 379 -0.18 20.08 -16.77
N ASP A 380 -1.00 19.94 -17.83
CA ASP A 380 -0.79 19.35 -19.17
C ASP A 380 0.06 18.07 -19.40
N SER A 381 0.77 17.51 -18.43
CA SER A 381 1.57 16.29 -18.59
C SER A 381 1.00 15.14 -17.77
N THR A 382 0.02 14.44 -18.34
CA THR A 382 -0.59 13.21 -17.81
C THR A 382 0.33 11.97 -17.94
N THR A 383 1.64 12.14 -17.78
CA THR A 383 2.62 11.08 -18.09
C THR A 383 2.98 10.19 -16.92
N ASP A 384 2.55 10.47 -15.69
CA ASP A 384 3.02 9.66 -14.55
C ASP A 384 2.09 8.48 -14.25
N THR A 385 2.71 7.43 -13.70
CA THR A 385 2.11 6.12 -13.49
C THR A 385 1.54 6.00 -12.08
N PRO A 386 0.30 5.53 -11.93
CA PRO A 386 -0.22 5.24 -10.60
C PRO A 386 0.58 4.10 -9.94
N PHE A 387 0.80 4.21 -8.63
CA PHE A 387 1.30 3.09 -7.84
C PHE A 387 0.16 2.08 -7.65
N VAL A 388 0.41 0.79 -7.89
CA VAL A 388 -0.65 -0.23 -7.73
C VAL A 388 -0.14 -1.48 -7.05
N VAL A 389 -0.92 -1.95 -6.08
CA VAL A 389 -0.79 -3.30 -5.52
C VAL A 389 -1.92 -4.17 -6.06
N ALA A 390 -1.53 -5.30 -6.66
CA ALA A 390 -2.46 -6.27 -7.20
C ALA A 390 -3.39 -6.82 -6.12
N PRO A 391 -4.63 -7.19 -6.46
CA PRO A 391 -5.52 -7.85 -5.51
C PRO A 391 -4.96 -9.20 -5.06
N GLN A 392 -5.42 -9.67 -3.90
CA GLN A 392 -4.98 -10.93 -3.28
C GLN A 392 -5.07 -12.12 -4.24
N GLU A 393 -6.08 -12.16 -5.12
CA GLU A 393 -6.27 -13.28 -6.05
C GLU A 393 -5.11 -13.47 -7.05
N VAL A 394 -4.32 -12.43 -7.30
CA VAL A 394 -3.11 -12.49 -8.14
C VAL A 394 -1.87 -12.51 -7.26
N LEU A 395 -1.84 -11.64 -6.25
CA LEU A 395 -0.65 -11.41 -5.43
C LEU A 395 -0.35 -12.59 -4.49
N GLY A 396 -1.37 -13.28 -3.99
CA GLY A 396 -1.22 -14.48 -3.16
C GLY A 396 -0.42 -15.57 -3.89
N PRO A 397 -0.91 -16.07 -5.05
CA PRO A 397 -0.16 -17.01 -5.89
C PRO A 397 1.23 -16.49 -6.30
N THR A 398 1.35 -15.19 -6.62
CA THR A 398 2.64 -14.57 -6.97
C THR A 398 3.63 -14.73 -5.83
N THR A 399 3.21 -14.34 -4.62
CA THR A 399 4.03 -14.41 -3.39
C THR A 399 4.43 -15.85 -3.08
N LEU A 400 3.48 -16.79 -3.12
CA LEU A 400 3.77 -18.20 -2.81
C LEU A 400 4.76 -18.80 -3.80
N ILE A 401 4.54 -18.59 -5.11
CA ILE A 401 5.46 -19.08 -6.14
C ILE A 401 6.84 -18.47 -5.96
N ARG A 402 6.93 -17.17 -5.65
CA ARG A 402 8.21 -16.51 -5.39
C ARG A 402 8.95 -17.07 -4.18
N LEU A 403 8.26 -17.39 -3.09
CA LEU A 403 8.87 -18.08 -1.93
C LEU A 403 9.43 -19.45 -2.34
N LEU A 404 8.65 -20.24 -3.10
CA LEU A 404 9.09 -21.53 -3.63
C LEU A 404 10.30 -21.40 -4.58
N VAL A 405 10.34 -20.34 -5.40
CA VAL A 405 11.50 -20.05 -6.25
C VAL A 405 12.76 -19.84 -5.41
N VAL A 406 12.69 -19.03 -4.35
CA VAL A 406 13.87 -18.77 -3.49
C VAL A 406 14.34 -20.07 -2.83
N LEU A 407 13.43 -20.92 -2.35
CA LEU A 407 13.78 -22.23 -1.78
C LEU A 407 14.42 -23.15 -2.83
N ALA A 408 13.90 -23.17 -4.06
CA ALA A 408 14.44 -23.98 -5.15
C ALA A 408 15.83 -23.48 -5.60
N GLN A 409 16.01 -22.16 -5.73
CA GLN A 409 17.30 -21.54 -6.07
C GLN A 409 18.41 -21.89 -5.07
N ARG A 410 18.04 -22.09 -3.80
CA ARG A 410 18.94 -22.49 -2.72
C ARG A 410 19.08 -24.01 -2.57
N ASN A 411 18.48 -24.80 -3.46
CA ASN A 411 18.38 -26.26 -3.37
C ASN A 411 17.80 -26.75 -2.03
N ALA A 412 16.94 -25.95 -1.40
CA ALA A 412 16.30 -26.28 -0.11
C ALA A 412 14.95 -26.98 -0.30
N LEU A 413 14.23 -26.67 -1.39
CA LEU A 413 12.85 -27.12 -1.61
C LEU A 413 12.69 -28.64 -1.54
N ASP A 414 13.56 -29.39 -2.21
CA ASP A 414 13.49 -30.85 -2.29
C ASP A 414 13.75 -31.52 -0.92
N GLY A 415 14.55 -30.88 -0.06
CA GLY A 415 14.91 -31.39 1.26
C GLY A 415 13.80 -31.26 2.30
N ILE A 416 12.85 -30.34 2.12
CA ILE A 416 11.85 -30.00 3.14
C ILE A 416 10.99 -31.20 3.56
N GLN A 417 10.61 -32.05 2.61
CA GLN A 417 9.78 -33.24 2.90
C GLN A 417 10.48 -34.25 3.81
N THR A 418 11.81 -34.19 3.90
CA THR A 418 12.62 -35.11 4.72
C THR A 418 12.93 -34.57 6.11
N LEU A 419 12.56 -33.32 6.41
CA LEU A 419 12.81 -32.70 7.71
C LEU A 419 12.02 -33.41 8.82
N VAL A 420 12.71 -33.73 9.92
CA VAL A 420 12.09 -34.33 11.12
C VAL A 420 11.82 -33.28 12.21
N LYS A 421 12.50 -32.13 12.15
CA LYS A 421 12.38 -31.03 13.10
C LYS A 421 12.21 -29.71 12.37
N ALA A 422 11.47 -28.79 12.99
CA ALA A 422 11.32 -27.44 12.48
C ALA A 422 12.69 -26.75 12.40
N PRO A 423 12.98 -26.05 11.29
CA PRO A 423 14.21 -25.26 11.16
C PRO A 423 14.33 -24.19 12.25
N TYR A 424 15.57 -23.91 12.67
CA TYR A 424 15.82 -22.87 13.66
C TYR A 424 15.49 -21.49 13.10
N GLY A 425 14.80 -20.66 13.90
CA GLY A 425 14.38 -19.31 13.50
C GLY A 425 13.07 -19.27 12.70
N LEU A 426 12.33 -20.38 12.64
CA LEU A 426 10.97 -20.40 12.12
C LEU A 426 10.05 -19.57 13.02
N SER A 427 9.11 -18.84 12.43
CA SER A 427 8.14 -18.02 13.16
C SER A 427 7.30 -18.85 14.13
N THR A 428 6.92 -18.26 15.26
CA THR A 428 6.10 -18.93 16.28
C THR A 428 4.72 -19.37 15.78
N SER A 429 4.18 -18.75 14.73
CA SER A 429 2.91 -19.16 14.10
C SER A 429 3.08 -20.26 13.04
N THR A 430 4.32 -20.61 12.68
CA THR A 430 4.61 -21.55 11.60
C THR A 430 5.11 -22.89 12.16
N SER A 431 4.44 -23.97 11.76
CA SER A 431 4.85 -25.34 12.12
C SER A 431 5.58 -26.02 10.96
N LEU A 432 6.44 -27.00 11.26
CA LEU A 432 7.04 -27.86 10.24
C LEU A 432 5.98 -28.52 9.36
N ARG A 433 4.85 -28.92 9.95
CA ARG A 433 3.72 -29.51 9.23
C ARG A 433 3.17 -28.56 8.16
N HIS A 434 3.02 -27.27 8.47
CA HIS A 434 2.61 -26.27 7.47
C HIS A 434 3.63 -26.21 6.32
N VAL A 435 4.92 -26.12 6.65
CA VAL A 435 6.00 -26.02 5.66
C VAL A 435 6.02 -27.26 4.75
N GLN A 436 5.95 -28.46 5.31
CA GLN A 436 5.90 -29.72 4.55
C GLN A 436 4.65 -29.84 3.70
N GLN A 437 3.47 -29.52 4.24
CA GLN A 437 2.22 -29.57 3.47
C GLN A 437 2.26 -28.62 2.28
N ILE A 438 2.71 -27.38 2.48
CA ILE A 438 2.69 -26.34 1.44
C ILE A 438 3.71 -26.63 0.34
N THR A 439 4.88 -27.16 0.71
CA THR A 439 5.95 -27.51 -0.23
C THR A 439 5.81 -28.91 -0.83
N HIS A 440 4.73 -29.64 -0.52
CA HIS A 440 4.49 -30.96 -1.11
C HIS A 440 4.30 -30.83 -2.63
N PRO A 441 4.90 -31.71 -3.46
CA PRO A 441 4.82 -31.59 -4.92
C PRO A 441 3.40 -31.46 -5.47
N GLU A 442 2.43 -32.20 -4.93
CA GLU A 442 1.03 -32.09 -5.35
C GLU A 442 0.41 -30.71 -5.05
N VAL A 443 0.79 -30.10 -3.94
CA VAL A 443 0.31 -28.77 -3.54
C VAL A 443 0.95 -27.69 -4.41
N ILE A 444 2.23 -27.86 -4.77
CA ILE A 444 2.91 -26.99 -5.75
C ILE A 444 2.22 -27.09 -7.12
N THR A 445 1.99 -28.30 -7.64
CA THR A 445 1.26 -28.53 -8.90
C THR A 445 -0.14 -27.90 -8.88
N ARG A 446 -0.88 -28.02 -7.78
CA ARG A 446 -2.19 -27.36 -7.61
C ARG A 446 -2.06 -25.84 -7.64
N THR A 447 -1.06 -25.28 -6.96
CA THR A 447 -0.80 -23.84 -6.91
C THR A 447 -0.46 -23.28 -8.28
N ILE A 448 0.38 -23.98 -9.06
CA ILE A 448 0.72 -23.63 -10.45
C ILE A 448 -0.55 -23.55 -11.31
N LYS A 449 -1.45 -24.53 -11.22
CA LYS A 449 -2.74 -24.52 -11.94
C LYS A 449 -3.63 -23.34 -11.54
N ILE A 450 -3.66 -22.98 -10.25
CA ILE A 450 -4.37 -21.80 -9.75
C ILE A 450 -3.77 -20.53 -10.36
N ALA A 451 -2.46 -20.35 -10.28
CA ALA A 451 -1.75 -19.20 -10.83
C ALA A 451 -2.00 -19.04 -12.34
N GLN A 452 -1.87 -20.14 -13.09
CA GLN A 452 -2.18 -20.19 -14.51
C GLN A 452 -3.60 -19.67 -14.80
N ARG A 453 -4.60 -20.18 -14.08
CA ARG A 453 -6.00 -19.75 -14.25
C ARG A 453 -6.19 -18.27 -13.92
N ARG A 454 -5.51 -17.75 -12.90
CA ARG A 454 -5.57 -16.33 -12.50
C ARG A 454 -5.03 -15.41 -13.58
N ILE A 455 -3.90 -15.75 -14.18
CA ILE A 455 -3.33 -14.99 -15.31
C ILE A 455 -4.37 -14.87 -16.44
N LEU A 456 -5.00 -15.98 -16.84
CA LEU A 456 -6.02 -15.98 -17.90
C LEU A 456 -7.24 -15.12 -17.52
N LEU A 457 -7.77 -15.30 -16.31
CA LEU A 457 -8.93 -14.55 -15.83
C LEU A 457 -8.67 -13.03 -15.81
N VAL A 458 -7.50 -12.60 -15.35
CA VAL A 458 -7.12 -11.18 -15.33
C VAL A 458 -7.02 -10.64 -16.75
N VAL A 459 -6.35 -11.36 -17.65
CA VAL A 459 -6.21 -10.96 -19.06
C VAL A 459 -7.57 -10.85 -19.75
N GLU A 460 -8.45 -11.83 -19.58
CA GLU A 460 -9.80 -11.82 -20.17
C GLU A 460 -10.68 -10.72 -19.60
N ARG A 461 -10.71 -10.55 -18.27
CA ARG A 461 -11.47 -9.48 -17.60
C ARG A 461 -11.01 -8.11 -18.09
N THR A 462 -9.69 -7.90 -18.18
CA THR A 462 -9.12 -6.63 -18.66
C THR A 462 -9.49 -6.36 -20.11
N ARG A 463 -9.38 -7.37 -20.99
CA ARG A 463 -9.80 -7.23 -22.39
C ARG A 463 -11.28 -6.89 -22.53
N LYS A 464 -12.15 -7.56 -21.77
CA LYS A 464 -13.59 -7.28 -21.75
C LYS A 464 -13.88 -5.85 -21.28
N GLY A 465 -13.21 -5.40 -20.22
CA GLY A 465 -13.36 -4.03 -19.69
C GLY A 465 -12.89 -2.93 -20.65
N LEU A 466 -11.94 -3.25 -21.55
CA LEU A 466 -11.50 -2.32 -22.59
C LEU A 466 -12.52 -2.16 -23.73
N ILE A 467 -13.41 -3.13 -23.96
CA ILE A 467 -14.43 -3.05 -25.01
C ILE A 467 -15.44 -1.96 -24.61
N GLY A 468 -15.44 -0.83 -25.34
CA GLY A 468 -16.37 0.29 -25.11
C GLY A 468 -15.82 1.43 -24.25
N HIS A 469 -14.63 1.28 -23.64
CA HIS A 469 -14.04 2.28 -22.73
C HIS A 469 -12.60 2.69 -23.07
N MET A 470 -12.13 2.43 -24.30
CA MET A 470 -10.76 2.75 -24.74
C MET A 470 -10.41 4.24 -24.73
N ASN A 471 -11.39 5.14 -24.59
CA ASN A 471 -11.16 6.58 -24.60
C ASN A 471 -10.96 7.17 -23.19
N ALA A 472 -11.17 6.39 -22.13
CA ALA A 472 -10.97 6.85 -20.76
C ALA A 472 -9.55 6.53 -20.28
N GLU A 473 -8.78 7.57 -19.94
CA GLU A 473 -7.40 7.44 -19.50
C GLU A 473 -7.25 6.52 -18.27
N ASP A 474 -8.14 6.65 -17.30
CA ASP A 474 -8.20 5.81 -16.10
C ASP A 474 -8.36 4.32 -16.45
N THR A 475 -9.18 4.02 -17.45
CA THR A 475 -9.38 2.65 -17.93
C THR A 475 -8.10 2.09 -18.56
N ILE A 476 -7.38 2.90 -19.34
CA ILE A 476 -6.11 2.48 -19.96
C ILE A 476 -5.03 2.27 -18.88
N ASN A 477 -4.93 3.18 -17.91
CA ASN A 477 -4.02 3.04 -16.78
C ASN A 477 -4.33 1.76 -16.00
N SER A 478 -5.59 1.54 -15.60
CA SER A 478 -6.02 0.32 -14.91
C SER A 478 -5.69 -0.94 -15.72
N ALA A 479 -5.96 -0.95 -17.03
CA ALA A 479 -5.64 -2.08 -17.90
C ALA A 479 -4.13 -2.35 -17.99
N CYS A 480 -3.31 -1.30 -18.08
CA CYS A 480 -1.86 -1.39 -18.04
C CYS A 480 -1.39 -2.12 -16.77
N MET A 481 -1.95 -1.74 -15.61
CA MET A 481 -1.64 -2.35 -14.31
C MET A 481 -2.08 -3.82 -14.25
N HIS A 482 -3.29 -4.15 -14.70
CA HIS A 482 -3.76 -5.53 -14.71
C HIS A 482 -2.89 -6.43 -15.59
N PHE A 483 -2.45 -5.96 -16.75
CA PHE A 483 -1.51 -6.71 -17.58
C PHE A 483 -0.13 -6.85 -16.92
N ALA A 484 0.40 -5.80 -16.27
CA ALA A 484 1.69 -5.84 -15.58
C ALA A 484 1.69 -6.82 -14.39
N THR A 485 0.61 -6.85 -13.61
CA THR A 485 0.43 -7.79 -12.48
C THR A 485 0.26 -9.24 -12.94
N ALA A 486 -0.45 -9.46 -14.05
CA ALA A 486 -0.50 -10.78 -14.69
C ALA A 486 0.87 -11.23 -15.22
N ALA A 487 1.66 -10.29 -15.75
CA ALA A 487 3.04 -10.54 -16.17
C ALA A 487 3.94 -10.91 -14.99
N GLU A 488 3.80 -10.24 -13.84
CA GLU A 488 4.55 -10.56 -12.60
C GLU A 488 4.32 -12.02 -12.17
N LEU A 489 3.06 -12.46 -12.13
CA LEU A 489 2.71 -13.84 -11.81
C LEU A 489 3.25 -14.84 -12.85
N ALA A 490 3.19 -14.50 -14.14
CA ALA A 490 3.75 -15.33 -15.20
C ALA A 490 5.28 -15.45 -15.10
N ALA A 491 5.98 -14.34 -14.78
CA ALA A 491 7.42 -14.32 -14.55
C ALA A 491 7.81 -15.17 -13.33
N ALA A 492 7.01 -15.15 -12.26
CA ALA A 492 7.22 -16.01 -11.10
C ALA A 492 7.15 -17.51 -11.46
N LEU A 493 6.19 -17.91 -12.30
CA LEU A 493 6.08 -19.29 -12.80
C LEU A 493 7.28 -19.69 -13.65
N VAL A 494 7.70 -18.84 -14.61
CA VAL A 494 8.89 -19.11 -15.43
C VAL A 494 10.14 -19.25 -14.56
N ALA A 495 10.29 -18.39 -13.54
CA ALA A 495 11.40 -18.48 -12.60
C ALA A 495 11.36 -19.77 -11.76
N LEU A 496 10.17 -20.29 -11.44
CA LEU A 496 10.03 -21.55 -10.71
C LEU A 496 10.51 -22.72 -11.55
N ASP A 497 10.09 -22.78 -12.82
CA ASP A 497 10.52 -23.82 -13.76
C ASP A 497 12.05 -23.86 -13.91
N VAL A 498 12.67 -22.69 -14.06
CA VAL A 498 14.13 -22.56 -14.14
C VAL A 498 14.80 -23.01 -12.83
N ALA A 499 14.28 -22.57 -11.68
CA ALA A 499 14.86 -22.89 -10.37
C ALA A 499 14.73 -24.38 -10.00
N THR A 500 13.67 -25.04 -10.45
CA THR A 500 13.44 -26.48 -10.24
C THR A 500 13.99 -27.34 -11.38
N LYS A 501 14.70 -26.75 -12.35
CA LYS A 501 15.29 -27.47 -13.49
C LYS A 501 14.26 -28.29 -14.28
N GLY A 502 13.05 -27.75 -14.42
CA GLY A 502 12.00 -28.37 -15.21
C GLY A 502 11.14 -29.41 -14.49
N THR A 503 11.28 -29.61 -13.17
CA THR A 503 10.45 -30.59 -12.41
C THR A 503 8.94 -30.36 -12.60
N TYR A 504 8.52 -29.10 -12.84
CA TYR A 504 7.12 -28.72 -13.05
C TYR A 504 6.84 -28.19 -14.46
N ALA A 505 7.69 -28.52 -15.44
CA ALA A 505 7.61 -27.96 -16.79
C ALA A 505 6.26 -28.24 -17.47
N ALA A 506 5.69 -29.42 -17.26
CA ALA A 506 4.39 -29.81 -17.84
C ALA A 506 3.25 -28.91 -17.31
N GLU A 507 3.23 -28.62 -16.01
CA GLU A 507 2.24 -27.74 -15.40
C GLU A 507 2.48 -26.25 -15.68
N ILE A 508 3.74 -25.85 -15.88
CA ILE A 508 4.11 -24.45 -16.14
C ILE A 508 3.99 -24.10 -17.63
N CYS A 509 3.89 -25.10 -18.51
CA CYS A 509 3.75 -24.92 -19.95
C CYS A 509 2.74 -23.82 -20.33
N GLY A 510 3.19 -22.88 -21.17
CA GLY A 510 2.45 -21.70 -21.60
C GLY A 510 2.58 -20.46 -20.69
N ALA A 511 3.25 -20.55 -19.53
CA ALA A 511 3.50 -19.39 -18.67
C ALA A 511 4.39 -18.35 -19.36
N ARG A 512 5.41 -18.75 -20.13
CA ARG A 512 6.28 -17.82 -20.85
C ARG A 512 5.55 -17.15 -22.01
N LYS A 513 4.73 -17.89 -22.77
CA LYS A 513 3.80 -17.31 -23.75
C LYS A 513 2.91 -16.24 -23.11
N ARG A 514 2.33 -16.53 -21.95
CA ARG A 514 1.50 -15.56 -21.22
C ARG A 514 2.29 -14.34 -20.76
N LEU A 515 3.54 -14.52 -20.32
CA LEU A 515 4.44 -13.43 -19.96
C LEU A 515 4.68 -12.48 -21.16
N VAL A 516 5.01 -13.03 -22.33
CA VAL A 516 5.22 -12.24 -23.56
C VAL A 516 3.97 -11.44 -23.93
N ILE A 517 2.79 -12.08 -23.89
CA ILE A 517 1.52 -11.45 -24.26
C ILE A 517 1.14 -10.35 -23.26
N THR A 518 1.24 -10.61 -21.97
CA THR A 518 0.86 -9.66 -20.91
C THR A 518 1.77 -8.44 -20.91
N LEU A 519 3.09 -8.62 -21.00
CA LEU A 519 4.04 -7.51 -21.14
C LEU A 519 3.82 -6.70 -22.42
N GLY A 520 3.56 -7.37 -23.55
CA GLY A 520 3.24 -6.69 -24.81
C GLY A 520 1.96 -5.85 -24.73
N ASN A 521 0.93 -6.35 -24.06
CA ASN A 521 -0.32 -5.59 -23.85
C ASN A 521 -0.11 -4.42 -22.88
N ALA A 522 0.62 -4.62 -21.78
CA ALA A 522 0.97 -3.55 -20.84
C ALA A 522 1.77 -2.45 -21.56
N ALA A 523 2.75 -2.82 -22.39
CA ALA A 523 3.52 -1.88 -23.20
C ALA A 523 2.63 -1.08 -24.15
N ARG A 524 1.65 -1.73 -24.81
CA ARG A 524 0.69 -1.02 -25.68
C ARG A 524 -0.14 -0.01 -24.91
N MET A 525 -0.64 -0.34 -23.71
CA MET A 525 -1.38 0.62 -22.87
C MET A 525 -0.49 1.79 -22.45
N ALA A 526 0.75 1.52 -22.03
CA ALA A 526 1.71 2.56 -21.68
C ALA A 526 2.08 3.47 -22.88
N LEU A 527 2.16 2.94 -24.11
CA LEU A 527 2.35 3.74 -25.32
C LEU A 527 1.17 4.68 -25.58
N THR A 528 -0.07 4.20 -25.41
CA THR A 528 -1.28 5.03 -25.54
C THR A 528 -1.26 6.19 -24.55
N LEU A 529 -0.76 5.96 -23.34
CA LEU A 529 -0.58 6.97 -22.30
C LEU A 529 0.69 7.82 -22.47
N LYS A 530 1.46 7.63 -23.54
CA LYS A 530 2.75 8.31 -23.80
C LYS A 530 3.80 8.09 -22.68
N GLN A 531 3.65 7.03 -21.89
CA GLN A 531 4.60 6.60 -20.85
C GLN A 531 5.75 5.81 -21.48
N TYR A 532 6.52 6.45 -22.37
CA TYR A 532 7.45 5.75 -23.26
C TYR A 532 8.56 4.97 -22.52
N GLN A 533 9.04 5.48 -21.37
CA GLN A 533 10.04 4.77 -20.55
C GLN A 533 9.51 3.44 -20.03
N ARG A 534 8.27 3.45 -19.53
CA ARG A 534 7.59 2.27 -19.00
C ARG A 534 7.23 1.29 -20.12
N ALA A 535 6.70 1.80 -21.23
CA ALA A 535 6.46 1.00 -22.42
C ALA A 535 7.72 0.29 -22.90
N LEU A 536 8.87 1.00 -22.93
CA LEU A 536 10.16 0.44 -23.29
C LEU A 536 10.58 -0.71 -22.36
N HIS A 537 10.41 -0.55 -21.04
CA HIS A 537 10.76 -1.60 -20.09
C HIS A 537 9.90 -2.86 -20.25
N TYR A 538 8.59 -2.68 -20.38
CA TYR A 538 7.66 -3.80 -20.59
C TYR A 538 7.97 -4.53 -21.89
N ILE A 539 8.19 -3.81 -22.98
CA ILE A 539 8.42 -4.44 -24.28
C ILE A 539 9.79 -5.09 -24.41
N MET A 540 10.83 -4.52 -23.79
CA MET A 540 12.14 -5.20 -23.69
C MET A 540 12.02 -6.52 -22.94
N GLY A 541 11.22 -6.57 -21.86
CA GLY A 541 10.93 -7.80 -21.14
C GLY A 541 10.17 -8.81 -22.00
N ALA A 542 9.19 -8.35 -22.78
CA ALA A 542 8.42 -9.20 -23.69
C ALA A 542 9.29 -9.81 -24.78
N VAL A 543 10.17 -9.01 -25.40
CA VAL A 543 11.11 -9.48 -26.44
C VAL A 543 12.11 -10.47 -25.85
N ALA A 544 12.72 -10.15 -24.69
CA ALA A 544 13.65 -11.06 -24.02
C ALA A 544 12.99 -12.40 -23.64
N ALA A 545 11.75 -12.38 -23.17
CA ALA A 545 11.01 -13.61 -22.85
C ALA A 545 10.63 -14.43 -24.10
N ALA A 546 10.55 -13.80 -25.28
CA ALA A 546 10.22 -14.47 -26.54
C ALA A 546 11.45 -15.11 -27.22
N GLU A 547 12.68 -14.65 -26.95
CA GLU A 547 13.90 -15.19 -27.59
C GLU A 547 14.14 -16.68 -27.25
N ASP A 548 13.85 -17.07 -26.00
CA ASP A 548 14.10 -18.43 -25.48
C ASP A 548 12.80 -19.24 -25.30
N ILE A 549 11.75 -18.95 -26.07
CA ILE A 549 10.47 -19.66 -25.94
C ILE A 549 10.50 -20.99 -26.71
N SER A 550 10.05 -22.07 -26.06
CA SER A 550 9.90 -23.36 -26.74
C SER A 550 8.80 -23.26 -27.81
N PRO A 551 8.97 -23.87 -29.00
CA PRO A 551 7.91 -24.01 -30.00
C PRO A 551 6.62 -24.62 -29.44
N ASP A 552 6.75 -25.51 -28.46
CA ASP A 552 5.62 -26.20 -27.81
C ASP A 552 4.69 -25.26 -27.03
N GLU A 553 5.17 -24.06 -26.65
CA GLU A 553 4.31 -23.05 -26.04
C GLU A 553 3.38 -22.38 -27.06
N GLY A 554 3.64 -22.54 -28.36
CA GLY A 554 2.78 -22.06 -29.44
C GLY A 554 2.61 -20.54 -29.46
N LEU A 555 3.69 -19.78 -29.27
CA LEU A 555 3.65 -18.33 -29.44
C LEU A 555 3.58 -17.98 -30.93
N GLU A 556 2.56 -17.22 -31.31
CA GLU A 556 2.35 -16.81 -32.70
C GLU A 556 3.41 -15.76 -33.12
N LEU A 557 3.95 -15.90 -34.34
CA LEU A 557 5.00 -15.02 -34.87
C LEU A 557 4.53 -13.55 -34.96
N ASP A 558 3.25 -13.33 -35.22
CA ASP A 558 2.65 -11.99 -35.31
C ASP A 558 2.74 -11.22 -33.98
N ILE A 559 2.72 -11.92 -32.84
CA ILE A 559 2.88 -11.32 -31.50
C ILE A 559 4.32 -10.81 -31.34
N ILE A 560 5.30 -11.58 -31.81
CA ILE A 560 6.72 -11.20 -31.76
C ILE A 560 6.94 -9.96 -32.63
N GLU A 561 6.45 -9.98 -33.87
CA GLU A 561 6.55 -8.84 -34.80
C GLU A 561 5.89 -7.58 -34.24
N LYS A 562 4.67 -7.69 -33.70
CA LYS A 562 3.98 -6.58 -33.01
C LYS A 562 4.80 -6.04 -31.84
N ASN A 563 5.47 -6.90 -31.09
CA ASN A 563 6.27 -6.48 -29.95
C ASN A 563 7.55 -5.74 -30.38
N ILE A 564 8.19 -6.18 -31.47
CA ILE A 564 9.34 -5.47 -32.06
C ILE A 564 8.91 -4.06 -32.54
N GLN A 565 7.76 -3.95 -33.22
CA GLN A 565 7.25 -2.64 -33.65
C GLN A 565 6.98 -1.68 -32.49
N ARG A 566 6.40 -2.20 -31.39
CA ARG A 566 6.17 -1.43 -30.15
C ARG A 566 7.47 -0.98 -29.48
N LEU A 567 8.53 -1.80 -29.55
CA LEU A 567 9.86 -1.44 -29.06
C LEU A 567 10.42 -0.22 -29.82
N ASP A 568 10.29 -0.21 -31.14
CA ASP A 568 10.72 0.92 -31.95
C ASP A 568 9.88 2.17 -31.71
N GLU A 569 8.57 2.00 -31.51
CA GLU A 569 7.65 3.08 -31.14
C GLU A 569 8.04 3.73 -29.79
N ALA A 570 8.30 2.92 -28.76
CA ALA A 570 8.73 3.41 -27.44
C ALA A 570 10.07 4.16 -27.52
N ARG A 571 11.04 3.64 -28.28
CA ARG A 571 12.34 4.29 -28.50
C ARG A 571 12.21 5.63 -29.23
N ARG A 572 11.35 5.71 -30.25
CA ARG A 572 11.07 6.99 -30.94
C ARG A 572 10.42 8.00 -29.99
N GLY A 573 9.45 7.57 -29.20
CA GLY A 573 8.78 8.43 -28.21
C GLY A 573 9.75 9.02 -27.19
N LEU A 574 10.65 8.20 -26.64
CA LEU A 574 11.69 8.66 -25.70
C LEU A 574 12.64 9.70 -26.31
N ARG A 575 13.14 9.46 -27.54
CA ARG A 575 14.02 10.42 -28.22
C ARG A 575 13.33 11.76 -28.45
N ASN A 576 12.06 11.73 -28.84
CA ASN A 576 11.27 12.94 -29.07
C ASN A 576 11.00 13.72 -27.79
N LEU A 577 10.84 13.04 -26.64
CA LEU A 577 10.74 13.72 -25.34
C LEU A 577 12.07 14.36 -24.95
N GLN A 578 13.18 13.65 -25.13
CA GLN A 578 14.53 14.18 -24.83
C GLN A 578 14.86 15.40 -25.69
N SER A 579 14.53 15.38 -26.98
CA SER A 579 14.77 16.52 -27.88
C SER A 579 13.88 17.74 -27.61
N ARG A 580 12.78 17.59 -26.86
CA ARG A 580 11.92 18.70 -26.45
C ARG A 580 12.39 19.33 -25.14
N ALA A 581 13.17 18.59 -24.35
CA ALA A 581 13.70 19.05 -23.07
C ALA A 581 15.07 19.75 -23.21
N SER A 582 15.79 19.47 -24.30
CA SER A 582 17.00 20.20 -24.74
C SER A 582 16.63 21.43 -25.55
#